data_AF-A0A9X9T917-F1
#
_entry.id   AF-A0A9X9T917-F1
#
_cell.length_a   1.000
_cell.length_b   1.000
_cell.length_c   1.000
_cell.angle_alpha   90.00
_cell.angle_beta   90.00
_cell.angle_gamma   90.00
#
_symmetry.space_group_name_H-M   'P 1'
#
loop_
_entity.id
_entity.type
_entity.pdbx_description
1 polymer ?
#
loop_
_entity_poly.entity_id
_entity_poly.type
_entity_poly.pdbx_seq_one_letter_code
_entity_poly.pdbx_strand_id
1 'polypeptide(L)'
;MKKQGEPPEKDPSSFSKYYCDLCNETFFLTRLRQCTLCGRWACTSCWTQDYYVCNSCLGIYKLHLQPFVHSDVANSDTTENNE
;
A
#
# COMPACT_ATOMS: atom_id res chain seq x y z
N MET A 1 -8.63 5.34 8.22
CA MET A 1 -8.68 4.02 7.57
C MET A 1 -10.14 3.73 7.27
N LYS A 2 -10.52 3.28 6.06
CA LYS A 2 -11.92 2.90 5.78
C LYS A 2 -12.17 1.51 6.36
N LYS A 3 -13.41 1.20 6.76
CA LYS A 3 -13.72 -0.13 7.29
C LYS A 3 -13.84 -1.12 6.14
N GLN A 4 -13.29 -2.33 6.32
CA GLN A 4 -13.47 -3.40 5.33
C GLN A 4 -14.96 -3.72 5.15
N GLY A 5 -15.36 -3.92 3.90
CA GLY A 5 -16.76 -4.16 3.52
C GLY A 5 -17.62 -2.91 3.38
N GLU A 6 -17.16 -1.72 3.79
CA GLU A 6 -17.87 -0.48 3.45
C GLU A 6 -17.84 -0.24 1.94
N PRO A 7 -18.99 0.10 1.31
CA PRO A 7 -19.06 0.32 -0.13
C PRO A 7 -18.26 1.58 -0.54
N PRO A 8 -17.83 1.67 -1.81
CA PRO A 8 -17.19 2.87 -2.32
C PRO A 8 -18.20 4.03 -2.39
N GLU A 9 -17.68 5.25 -2.37
CA GLU A 9 -18.52 6.44 -2.51
C GLU A 9 -19.09 6.54 -3.93
N LYS A 10 -20.41 6.75 -4.02
CA LYS A 10 -21.10 6.84 -5.31
C LYS A 10 -20.92 8.24 -5.90
N ASP A 11 -20.66 8.30 -7.21
CA ASP A 11 -20.66 9.55 -7.96
C ASP A 11 -22.10 10.10 -8.07
N PRO A 12 -22.42 11.29 -7.53
CA PRO A 12 -23.77 11.84 -7.56
C PRO A 12 -24.24 12.19 -8.98
N SER A 13 -23.31 12.36 -9.92
CA SER A 13 -23.61 12.64 -11.34
C SER A 13 -23.84 11.38 -12.17
N SER A 14 -23.73 10.19 -11.56
CA SER A 14 -23.82 8.91 -12.25
C SER A 14 -24.75 7.92 -11.54
N PHE A 15 -25.44 7.11 -12.34
CA PHE A 15 -26.30 6.05 -11.80
C PHE A 15 -25.51 4.86 -11.25
N SER A 16 -24.31 4.59 -11.78
CA SER A 16 -23.59 3.33 -11.58
C SER A 16 -22.07 3.46 -11.46
N LYS A 17 -21.55 4.68 -11.26
CA LYS A 17 -20.12 4.93 -11.03
C LYS A 17 -19.83 5.31 -9.58
N TYR A 18 -18.61 5.02 -9.18
CA TYR A 18 -18.09 5.19 -7.84
C TYR A 18 -16.66 5.73 -7.90
N TYR A 19 -16.23 6.44 -6.87
CA TYR A 19 -14.91 7.04 -6.82
C TYR A 19 -13.82 6.02 -6.48
N CYS A 20 -12.68 6.16 -7.15
CA CYS A 20 -11.41 5.62 -6.69
C CYS A 20 -10.84 6.54 -5.59
N ASP A 21 -10.55 5.98 -4.41
CA ASP A 21 -10.03 6.73 -3.26
C ASP A 21 -8.55 7.19 -3.42
N LEU A 22 -7.90 6.86 -4.54
CA LEU A 22 -6.51 7.23 -4.84
C LEU A 22 -6.41 8.32 -5.90
N CYS A 23 -7.08 8.15 -7.05
CA CYS A 23 -7.03 9.12 -8.15
C CYS A 23 -8.26 10.03 -8.22
N ASN A 24 -9.31 9.78 -7.43
CA ASN A 24 -10.58 10.51 -7.42
C ASN A 24 -11.36 10.50 -8.77
N GLU A 25 -10.95 9.67 -9.72
CA GLU A 25 -11.75 9.40 -10.93
C GLU A 25 -12.87 8.39 -10.64
N THR A 26 -13.87 8.33 -11.52
CA THR A 26 -15.07 7.50 -11.34
C THR A 26 -15.07 6.28 -12.25
N PHE A 27 -15.39 5.12 -11.67
CA PHE A 27 -15.38 3.82 -12.34
C PHE A 27 -16.63 3.02 -12.00
N PHE A 28 -16.96 2.02 -12.83
CA PHE A 28 -17.94 1.01 -12.45
C PHE A 28 -17.41 0.18 -11.27
N LEU A 29 -18.32 -0.28 -10.40
CA LEU A 29 -17.96 -1.09 -9.22
C LEU A 29 -17.10 -2.31 -9.58
N THR A 30 -17.36 -2.95 -10.73
CA THR A 30 -16.58 -4.10 -11.24
C THR A 30 -15.11 -3.80 -11.54
N ARG A 31 -14.74 -2.52 -11.65
CA ARG A 31 -13.37 -2.05 -11.88
C ARG A 31 -12.70 -1.49 -10.62
N LEU A 32 -13.39 -1.51 -9.48
CA LEU A 32 -12.84 -1.12 -8.20
C LEU A 32 -12.58 -2.36 -7.33
N ARG A 33 -11.54 -2.30 -6.52
CA ARG A 33 -11.18 -3.33 -5.54
C ARG A 33 -10.89 -2.68 -4.20
N GLN A 34 -11.30 -3.32 -3.10
CA GLN A 34 -11.04 -2.82 -1.76
C GLN A 34 -9.69 -3.32 -1.25
N CYS A 35 -8.83 -2.40 -0.82
CA CYS A 35 -7.51 -2.71 -0.28
C CYS A 35 -7.64 -3.39 1.08
N THR A 36 -7.05 -4.57 1.25
CA THR A 36 -7.12 -5.37 2.49
C THR A 36 -6.46 -4.68 3.70
N LEU A 37 -5.48 -3.79 3.46
CA LEU A 37 -4.76 -3.09 4.52
C LEU A 37 -5.47 -1.82 5.00
N CYS A 38 -5.95 -0.96 4.10
CA CYS A 38 -6.48 0.36 4.50
C CYS A 38 -7.98 0.57 4.24
N GLY A 39 -8.64 -0.41 3.63
CA GLY A 39 -10.08 -0.41 3.32
C GLY A 39 -10.51 0.53 2.19
N ARG A 40 -9.56 1.26 1.57
CA ARG A 40 -9.85 2.14 0.43
C ARG A 40 -10.16 1.34 -0.84
N TRP A 41 -11.05 1.88 -1.66
CA TRP A 41 -11.37 1.34 -2.98
C TRP A 41 -10.48 1.96 -4.04
N ALA A 42 -9.82 1.13 -4.84
CA ALA A 42 -8.90 1.57 -5.88
C ALA A 42 -9.28 0.98 -7.24
N CYS A 43 -9.13 1.79 -8.29
CA CYS A 43 -9.26 1.35 -9.68
C CYS A 43 -8.08 0.47 -10.09
N THR A 44 -8.19 -0.16 -11.26
CA THR A 44 -7.19 -1.11 -11.77
C THR A 44 -5.78 -0.51 -11.87
N SER A 45 -5.63 0.77 -12.21
CA SER A 45 -4.30 1.43 -12.28
C SER A 45 -3.74 1.82 -10.91
N CYS A 46 -4.60 2.05 -9.92
CA CYS A 46 -4.23 2.35 -8.54
C CYS A 46 -4.07 1.09 -7.67
N TRP A 47 -4.23 -0.09 -8.26
CA TRP A 47 -4.20 -1.40 -7.63
C TRP A 47 -2.97 -2.20 -8.06
N THR A 48 -2.38 -2.97 -7.14
CA THR A 48 -1.40 -4.00 -7.46
C THR A 48 -1.98 -5.39 -7.22
N GLN A 49 -1.67 -6.35 -8.09
CA GLN A 49 -2.04 -7.75 -7.85
C GLN A 49 -1.23 -8.37 -6.70
N ASP A 50 -0.08 -7.79 -6.37
CA ASP A 50 0.74 -8.22 -5.24
C ASP A 50 0.01 -7.93 -3.93
N TYR A 51 -0.17 -8.96 -3.11
CA TYR A 51 -0.69 -8.86 -1.74
C TYR A 51 -2.10 -8.26 -1.59
N TYR A 52 -2.85 -8.09 -2.70
CA TYR A 52 -4.21 -7.55 -2.72
C TYR A 52 -4.34 -6.15 -2.07
N VAL A 53 -3.44 -5.23 -2.44
CA VAL A 53 -3.37 -3.88 -1.86
C VAL A 53 -3.41 -2.77 -2.92
N CYS A 54 -3.78 -1.57 -2.49
CA CYS A 54 -3.62 -0.36 -3.31
C CYS A 54 -2.14 0.08 -3.36
N ASN A 55 -1.77 0.85 -4.39
CA ASN A 55 -0.39 1.29 -4.60
C ASN A 55 0.17 2.08 -3.40
N SER A 56 -0.67 2.83 -2.69
CA SER A 56 -0.27 3.55 -1.48
C SER A 56 0.15 2.62 -0.34
N CYS A 57 -0.49 1.46 -0.19
CA CYS A 57 -0.15 0.48 0.84
C CYS A 57 0.98 -0.47 0.42
N LEU A 58 1.25 -0.62 -0.88
CA LEU A 58 2.34 -1.45 -1.37
C LEU A 58 3.71 -1.02 -0.81
N GLY A 59 3.97 0.29 -0.75
CA GLY A 59 5.22 0.81 -0.17
C GLY A 59 5.38 0.44 1.31
N ILE A 60 4.32 0.62 2.10
CA ILE A 60 4.31 0.28 3.53
C ILE A 60 4.55 -1.22 3.73
N TYR A 61 3.87 -2.06 2.94
CA TYR A 61 4.03 -3.50 3.00
C TYR A 61 5.46 -3.93 2.65
N LYS A 62 6.05 -3.36 1.59
CA LYS A 62 7.44 -3.63 1.20
C LYS A 62 8.44 -3.24 2.31
N LEU A 63 8.25 -2.11 2.98
CA LEU A 63 9.11 -1.69 4.09
C LEU A 63 9.03 -2.68 5.28
N HIS A 64 7.85 -3.23 5.57
CA HIS A 64 7.69 -4.23 6.65
C HIS A 64 8.26 -5.61 6.29
N LEU A 65 8.26 -5.96 5.00
CA LEU A 65 8.83 -7.22 4.51
C LEU A 65 10.34 -7.16 4.24
N GLN A 66 10.92 -5.96 4.16
CA GLN A 66 12.37 -5.86 4.02
C GLN A 66 13.01 -6.48 5.27
N PRO A 67 13.91 -7.46 5.12
CA PRO A 67 14.72 -7.91 6.23
C PRO A 67 15.46 -6.67 6.75
N PHE A 68 15.29 -6.37 8.03
CA PHE A 68 16.06 -5.34 8.71
C PHE A 68 17.53 -5.78 8.62
N VAL A 69 18.23 -5.31 7.60
CA VAL A 69 19.69 -5.40 7.58
C VAL A 69 20.13 -4.32 8.56
N HIS A 70 20.26 -4.70 9.83
CA HIS A 70 21.18 -3.98 10.69
C HIS A 70 22.54 -4.20 10.06
N SER A 71 23.03 -3.18 9.36
CA SER A 71 24.45 -3.04 9.11
C SER A 71 25.09 -2.83 10.47
N ASP A 72 25.32 -3.93 11.19
CA ASP A 72 26.32 -3.98 12.24
C ASP A 72 27.63 -3.64 11.54
N VAL A 73 28.06 -2.40 11.72
CA VAL A 73 29.40 -1.96 11.35
C VAL A 73 30.35 -2.87 12.11
N ALA A 74 30.91 -3.86 11.40
CA ALA A 74 32.05 -4.62 11.85
C ALA A 74 33.18 -3.62 12.08
N ASN A 75 33.35 -3.18 13.33
CA ASN A 75 34.54 -2.50 13.76
C ASN A 75 35.61 -3.58 13.90
N SER A 76 36.30 -3.86 12.80
CA SER A 76 37.46 -4.74 12.78
C SER A 76 38.60 -4.09 13.54
N ASP A 77 39.16 -4.86 14.48
CA ASP A 77 40.36 -4.61 15.27
C ASP A 77 41.47 -3.83 14.55
N THR A 78 42.07 -2.88 15.26
CA THR A 78 43.52 -2.68 15.19
C THR A 78 44.09 -2.87 16.59
N THR A 79 44.68 -4.03 16.82
CA THR A 79 45.65 -4.28 17.88
C THR A 79 46.86 -3.35 17.69
N GLU A 80 47.16 -2.52 18.70
CA GLU A 80 48.55 -2.14 18.98
C GLU A 80 48.87 -2.53 20.42
N ASN A 81 49.95 -3.31 20.52
CA ASN A 81 50.41 -4.02 21.70
C ASN A 81 51.01 -3.06 22.74
N ASN A 82 50.99 -3.53 23.98
CA ASN A 82 51.74 -3.01 25.12
C ASN A 82 53.25 -2.94 24.81
N GLU A 83 53.91 -1.79 25.05
CA GLU A 83 55.02 -1.61 26.02
C GLU A 83 55.34 -0.12 26.22
#